data_AF-A0A410Q020-F1
#
_entry.id   AF-A0A410Q020-F1
#
_cell.length_a   1.000
_cell.length_b   1.000
_cell.length_c   1.000
_cell.angle_alpha   90.00
_cell.angle_beta   90.00
_cell.angle_gamma   90.00
#
_symmetry.space_group_name_H-M   'P 1'
#
loop_
_entity.id
_entity.type
_entity.pdbx_description
1 polymer ?
#
loop_
_entity_poly.entity_id
_entity_poly.type
_entity_poly.pdbx_seq_one_letter_code
_entity_poly.pdbx_strand_id
1 'polypeptide(L)'
;MNTIPVYKYPAAYARGHGEIEQYRASHKANIACRDAIDDAIRDNYRNNCLGSDTAKQVIAEFGFDRTLYVLANTVREKDWDGRIDRRNKDWARTIPVFDDENGFGDNRNLEFIVDRAHPGLVDLFINQARREYLLTQPLTKEDIQSEAARLLRRLQAEREPNSPGGTHFMAQLSPDFLLRASTKDQDRLFAMLPFKSLTFSALKDRKGLFAFIRKDENRDQPLRLPKPSVRKKLESNRTAPTPPTTKRDAPER
;
A
#
# COMPACT_ATOMS: atom_id res chain seq x y z
N MET A 1 -11.20 -21.07 12.21
CA MET A 1 -10.18 -21.89 11.52
C MET A 1 -8.88 -21.72 12.29
N ASN A 2 -8.30 -22.79 12.81
CA ASN A 2 -6.98 -22.73 13.46
C ASN A 2 -5.93 -22.61 12.36
N THR A 3 -5.58 -21.39 11.98
CA THR A 3 -4.46 -21.15 11.07
C THR A 3 -3.17 -21.46 11.82
N ILE A 4 -2.32 -22.30 11.24
CA ILE A 4 -0.97 -22.53 11.76
C ILE A 4 -0.25 -21.16 11.71
N PRO A 5 0.48 -20.70 12.73
CA PRO A 5 1.27 -19.47 12.63
C PRO A 5 2.47 -19.62 11.69
N VAL A 6 2.98 -18.51 11.14
CA VAL A 6 4.23 -18.53 10.37
C VAL A 6 5.42 -18.58 11.34
N TYR A 7 6.20 -19.65 11.27
CA TYR A 7 7.49 -19.76 11.96
C TYR A 7 8.57 -19.09 11.12
N LYS A 8 9.20 -18.04 11.66
CA LYS A 8 10.11 -17.17 10.90
C LYS A 8 11.57 -17.62 10.94
N TYR A 9 11.97 -18.38 11.94
CA TYR A 9 13.37 -18.72 12.14
C TYR A 9 13.78 -19.98 11.37
N PRO A 10 15.08 -20.14 11.03
CA PRO A 10 15.58 -21.32 10.32
C PRO A 10 15.42 -22.62 11.11
N ALA A 11 15.46 -23.76 10.42
CA ALA A 11 15.33 -25.09 11.02
C ALA A 11 16.40 -25.37 12.09
N ALA A 12 17.60 -24.80 11.95
CA ALA A 12 18.69 -24.93 12.92
C ALA A 12 18.34 -24.26 14.26
N TYR A 13 17.74 -23.06 14.21
CA TYR A 13 17.27 -22.36 15.40
C TYR A 13 16.17 -23.17 16.10
N ALA A 14 15.18 -23.65 15.34
CA ALA A 14 14.08 -24.46 15.88
C ALA A 14 14.58 -25.74 16.57
N ARG A 15 15.58 -26.42 16.00
CA ARG A 15 16.23 -27.58 16.64
C ARG A 15 16.91 -27.22 17.96
N GLY A 16 17.63 -26.10 17.99
CA GLY A 16 18.31 -25.64 19.21
C GLY A 16 17.35 -25.25 20.34
N HIS A 17 16.11 -24.90 20.03
CA HIS A 17 15.11 -24.44 20.99
C HIS A 17 13.99 -25.46 21.27
N GLY A 18 14.05 -26.66 20.68
CA GLY A 18 13.00 -27.68 20.84
C GLY A 18 11.69 -27.35 20.11
N GLU A 19 11.72 -26.42 19.15
CA GLU A 19 10.56 -25.91 18.40
C GLU A 19 10.43 -26.56 17.01
N ILE A 20 11.17 -27.66 16.75
CA ILE A 20 11.28 -28.26 15.41
C ILE A 20 9.94 -28.72 14.82
N GLU A 21 9.01 -29.18 15.65
CA GLU A 21 7.68 -29.58 15.19
C GLU A 21 6.83 -28.38 14.75
N GLN A 22 6.98 -27.23 15.41
CA GLN A 22 6.31 -25.99 15.01
C GLN A 22 6.87 -25.49 13.66
N TYR A 23 8.20 -25.53 13.51
CA TYR A 23 8.87 -25.24 12.25
C TYR A 23 8.35 -26.13 11.12
N ARG A 24 8.34 -27.47 11.33
CA ARG A 24 7.89 -28.44 10.32
C ARG A 24 6.43 -28.21 9.92
N ALA A 25 5.55 -27.98 10.88
CA ALA A 25 4.14 -27.70 10.63
C ALA A 25 3.97 -26.38 9.83
N SER A 26 4.68 -25.32 10.21
CA SER A 26 4.66 -24.05 9.48
C SER A 26 5.22 -24.18 8.07
N HIS A 27 6.34 -24.89 7.90
CA HIS A 27 6.99 -25.07 6.59
C HIS A 27 6.09 -25.86 5.63
N LYS A 28 5.48 -26.95 6.10
CA LYS A 28 4.45 -27.68 5.34
C LYS A 28 3.27 -26.78 4.96
N ALA A 29 2.83 -25.89 5.84
CA ALA A 29 1.78 -24.94 5.53
C ALA A 29 2.21 -23.87 4.50
N ASN A 30 3.48 -23.47 4.49
CA ASN A 30 4.02 -22.56 3.47
C ASN A 30 4.02 -23.21 2.09
N ILE A 31 4.42 -24.49 2.00
CA ILE A 31 4.34 -25.29 0.77
C ILE A 31 2.89 -25.38 0.27
N ALA A 32 1.95 -25.72 1.16
CA ALA A 32 0.54 -25.79 0.80
C ALA A 32 -0.01 -24.42 0.34
N CYS A 33 0.41 -23.33 0.98
CA CYS A 33 0.02 -21.98 0.56
C CYS A 33 0.61 -21.61 -0.81
N ARG A 34 1.88 -21.94 -1.08
CA ARG A 34 2.47 -21.81 -2.42
C ARG A 34 1.61 -22.56 -3.44
N ASP A 35 1.27 -23.80 -3.16
CA ASP A 35 0.49 -24.64 -4.08
C ASP A 35 -0.88 -24.03 -4.36
N ALA A 36 -1.57 -23.56 -3.31
CA ALA A 36 -2.85 -22.86 -3.46
C ALA A 36 -2.75 -21.56 -4.26
N ILE A 37 -1.64 -20.82 -4.17
CA ILE A 37 -1.42 -19.61 -4.99
C ILE A 37 -1.27 -19.99 -6.47
N ASP A 38 -0.44 -20.99 -6.79
CA ASP A 38 -0.28 -21.48 -8.17
C ASP A 38 -1.61 -21.94 -8.76
N ASP A 39 -2.35 -22.76 -8.00
CA ASP A 39 -3.64 -23.29 -8.43
C ASP A 39 -4.66 -22.16 -8.61
N ALA A 40 -4.75 -21.22 -7.66
CA ALA A 40 -5.64 -20.07 -7.75
C ALA A 40 -5.33 -19.20 -8.98
N ILE A 41 -4.05 -18.95 -9.29
CA ILE A 41 -3.65 -18.21 -10.50
C ILE A 41 -4.06 -18.98 -11.76
N ARG A 42 -3.74 -20.28 -11.83
CA ARG A 42 -4.07 -21.12 -12.99
C ARG A 42 -5.57 -21.14 -13.27
N ASP A 43 -6.38 -21.30 -12.23
CA ASP A 43 -7.81 -21.56 -12.35
C ASP A 43 -8.62 -20.27 -12.62
N ASN A 44 -8.09 -19.11 -12.19
CA ASN A 44 -8.78 -17.82 -12.28
C ASN A 44 -8.16 -16.84 -13.30
N TYR A 45 -7.17 -17.26 -14.11
CA TYR A 45 -6.62 -16.42 -15.18
C TYR A 45 -7.32 -16.69 -16.52
N ARG A 46 -8.06 -15.70 -17.02
CA ARG A 46 -8.81 -15.78 -18.30
C ARG A 46 -8.78 -14.43 -19.00
N ASN A 47 -8.79 -14.43 -20.35
CA ASN A 47 -8.87 -13.20 -21.17
C ASN A 47 -7.83 -12.13 -20.80
N ASN A 48 -6.60 -12.55 -20.52
CA ASN A 48 -5.50 -11.68 -20.07
C ASN A 48 -5.75 -10.92 -18.76
N CYS A 49 -6.66 -11.43 -17.92
CA CYS A 49 -6.99 -10.86 -16.63
C CYS A 49 -6.98 -11.95 -15.55
N LEU A 50 -6.43 -11.60 -14.38
CA LEU A 50 -6.58 -12.39 -13.16
C LEU A 50 -7.90 -12.00 -12.48
N GLY A 51 -8.74 -12.97 -12.12
CA GLY A 51 -10.00 -12.72 -11.43
C GLY A 51 -9.82 -11.85 -10.18
N SER A 52 -10.77 -10.95 -9.89
CA SER A 52 -10.64 -9.96 -8.81
C SER A 52 -10.58 -10.55 -7.40
N ASP A 53 -11.10 -11.77 -7.22
CA ASP A 53 -11.19 -12.44 -5.93
C ASP A 53 -10.18 -13.59 -5.78
N THR A 54 -9.25 -13.75 -6.72
CA THR A 54 -8.28 -14.85 -6.72
C THR A 54 -7.43 -14.85 -5.46
N ALA A 55 -6.88 -13.70 -5.07
CA ALA A 55 -6.12 -13.60 -3.82
C ALA A 55 -6.97 -13.88 -2.57
N LYS A 56 -8.26 -13.48 -2.57
CA LYS A 56 -9.17 -13.67 -1.42
C LYS A 56 -9.38 -15.15 -1.10
N GLN A 57 -9.40 -16.03 -2.10
CA GLN A 57 -9.54 -17.47 -1.92
C GLN A 57 -8.41 -18.02 -1.05
N VAL A 58 -7.16 -17.73 -1.43
CA VAL A 58 -5.96 -18.17 -0.69
C VAL A 58 -5.88 -17.49 0.69
N ILE A 59 -6.18 -16.19 0.77
CA ILE A 59 -6.16 -15.44 2.04
C ILE A 59 -7.19 -16.00 3.02
N ALA A 60 -8.37 -16.41 2.55
CA ALA A 60 -9.39 -17.01 3.41
C ALA A 60 -8.93 -18.34 4.03
N GLU A 61 -8.15 -19.13 3.29
CA GLU A 61 -7.63 -20.42 3.75
C GLU A 61 -6.39 -20.30 4.64
N PHE A 62 -5.41 -19.49 4.22
CA PHE A 62 -4.08 -19.44 4.86
C PHE A 62 -3.85 -18.21 5.74
N GLY A 63 -4.70 -17.20 5.64
CA GLY A 63 -4.54 -15.91 6.29
C GLY A 63 -3.56 -14.98 5.58
N PHE A 64 -3.61 -13.69 5.96
CA PHE A 64 -2.73 -12.67 5.39
C PHE A 64 -1.26 -12.94 5.69
N ASP A 65 -0.92 -13.24 6.95
CA ASP A 65 0.47 -13.39 7.39
C ASP A 65 1.24 -14.40 6.55
N ARG A 66 0.66 -15.58 6.32
CA ARG A 66 1.30 -16.63 5.51
C ARG A 66 1.31 -16.30 4.03
N THR A 67 0.19 -15.84 3.49
CA THR A 67 0.10 -15.52 2.05
C THR A 67 1.13 -14.46 1.69
N LEU A 68 1.23 -13.40 2.49
CA LEU A 68 2.21 -12.33 2.28
C LEU A 68 3.66 -12.80 2.52
N TYR A 69 3.89 -13.69 3.48
CA TYR A 69 5.22 -14.27 3.73
C TYR A 69 5.73 -15.11 2.55
N VAL A 70 4.89 -16.02 2.03
CA VAL A 70 5.22 -16.86 0.86
C VAL A 70 5.47 -16.02 -0.38
N LEU A 71 4.64 -15.01 -0.62
CA LEU A 71 4.81 -14.07 -1.73
C LEU A 71 6.09 -13.24 -1.59
N ALA A 72 6.42 -12.75 -0.40
CA ALA A 72 7.64 -11.99 -0.18
C ALA A 72 8.89 -12.85 -0.41
N ASN A 73 8.91 -14.10 0.09
CA ASN A 73 9.98 -15.04 -0.22
C ASN A 73 10.11 -15.26 -1.73
N THR A 74 8.99 -15.54 -2.42
CA THR A 74 8.97 -15.72 -3.88
C THR A 74 9.57 -14.53 -4.63
N VAL A 75 9.22 -13.30 -4.24
CA VAL A 75 9.74 -12.09 -4.88
C VAL A 75 11.24 -11.90 -4.63
N ARG A 76 11.71 -12.18 -3.40
CA ARG A 76 13.13 -12.08 -3.04
C ARG A 76 13.99 -13.04 -3.86
N GLU A 77 13.53 -14.28 -4.00
CA GLU A 77 14.20 -15.31 -4.80
C GLU A 77 14.14 -15.00 -6.32
N LYS A 78 13.16 -14.19 -6.74
CA LYS A 78 12.97 -13.73 -8.13
C LYS A 78 13.31 -12.25 -8.33
N ASP A 79 14.15 -11.65 -7.50
CA ASP A 79 14.46 -10.21 -7.59
C ASP A 79 15.12 -9.82 -8.92
N TRP A 80 15.76 -10.78 -9.59
CA TRP A 80 16.34 -10.63 -10.92
C TRP A 80 15.27 -10.52 -12.04
N ASP A 81 14.04 -10.98 -11.82
CA ASP A 81 13.02 -11.06 -12.86
C ASP A 81 12.40 -9.69 -13.16
N GLY A 82 12.57 -9.20 -14.40
CA GLY A 82 12.07 -7.89 -14.82
C GLY A 82 10.55 -7.75 -14.87
N ARG A 83 9.79 -8.84 -14.78
CA ARG A 83 8.31 -8.83 -14.86
C ARG A 83 7.64 -8.49 -13.53
N ILE A 84 8.36 -8.64 -12.42
CA ILE A 84 7.89 -8.25 -11.09
C ILE A 84 8.17 -6.75 -10.89
N ASP A 85 7.13 -6.01 -10.54
CA ASP A 85 7.19 -4.56 -10.36
C ASP A 85 8.17 -4.18 -9.23
N ARG A 86 8.87 -3.05 -9.41
CA ARG A 86 9.83 -2.55 -8.43
C ARG A 86 9.21 -2.37 -7.05
N ARG A 87 7.96 -1.89 -6.96
CA ARG A 87 7.26 -1.67 -5.69
C ARG A 87 6.93 -2.97 -4.98
N ASN A 88 6.74 -4.08 -5.71
CA ASN A 88 6.56 -5.40 -5.12
C ASN A 88 7.88 -5.93 -4.57
N LYS A 89 9.01 -5.69 -5.27
CA LYS A 89 10.36 -6.00 -4.78
C LYS A 89 10.71 -5.23 -3.51
N ASP A 90 10.47 -3.92 -3.51
CA ASP A 90 10.72 -3.07 -2.34
C ASP A 90 9.86 -3.49 -1.15
N TRP A 91 8.58 -3.82 -1.39
CA TRP A 91 7.69 -4.36 -0.36
C TRP A 91 8.19 -5.70 0.21
N ALA A 92 8.59 -6.65 -0.65
CA ALA A 92 9.06 -7.96 -0.22
C ALA A 92 10.32 -7.88 0.67
N ARG A 93 11.19 -6.87 0.44
CA ARG A 93 12.35 -6.60 1.30
C ARG A 93 11.98 -6.14 2.71
N THR A 94 10.77 -5.61 2.93
CA THR A 94 10.30 -5.20 4.26
C THR A 94 9.89 -6.38 5.14
N ILE A 95 9.63 -7.55 4.54
CA ILE A 95 9.29 -8.78 5.26
C ILE A 95 10.58 -9.58 5.50
N PRO A 96 10.97 -9.81 6.78
CA PRO A 96 12.16 -10.59 7.08
C PRO A 96 11.92 -12.06 6.77
N VAL A 97 12.78 -12.62 5.91
CA VAL A 97 12.88 -14.04 5.59
C VAL A 97 14.33 -14.41 5.85
N PHE A 98 14.57 -15.29 6.82
CA PHE A 98 15.92 -15.75 7.14
C PHE A 98 16.31 -16.89 6.20
N ASP A 99 17.56 -16.92 5.78
CA ASP A 99 18.09 -18.03 4.99
C ASP A 99 18.07 -19.32 5.82
N ASP A 100 17.61 -20.42 5.20
CA ASP A 100 17.40 -21.69 5.89
C ASP A 100 18.12 -22.82 5.17
N GLU A 101 19.45 -22.73 5.19
CA GLU A 101 20.34 -23.74 4.61
C GLU A 101 20.23 -25.08 5.36
N ASN A 102 20.14 -26.16 4.60
CA ASN A 102 20.26 -27.51 5.11
C ASN A 102 21.74 -27.90 5.29
N GLY A 103 21.99 -29.07 5.89
CA GLY A 103 23.36 -29.57 6.10
C GLY A 103 24.11 -29.91 4.79
N PHE A 104 23.43 -29.82 3.65
CA PHE A 104 23.97 -30.06 2.31
C PHE A 104 24.13 -28.75 1.50
N GLY A 105 23.78 -27.59 2.09
CA GLY A 105 23.87 -26.28 1.44
C GLY A 105 22.61 -25.85 0.66
N ASP A 106 21.53 -26.64 0.62
CA ASP A 106 20.29 -26.21 -0.04
C ASP A 106 19.46 -25.33 0.89
N ASN A 107 18.98 -24.21 0.36
CA ASN A 107 18.07 -23.32 1.08
C ASN A 107 16.64 -23.85 1.02
N ARG A 108 16.06 -24.20 2.18
CA ARG A 108 14.67 -24.69 2.30
C ARG A 108 13.62 -23.67 1.91
N ASN A 109 14.00 -22.39 1.81
CA ASN A 109 13.11 -21.35 1.31
C ASN A 109 12.72 -21.54 -0.15
N LEU A 110 13.55 -22.27 -0.93
CA LEU A 110 13.25 -22.60 -2.32
C LEU A 110 12.00 -23.50 -2.45
N GLU A 111 11.69 -24.27 -1.41
CA GLU A 111 10.59 -25.23 -1.41
C GLU A 111 9.20 -24.59 -1.37
N PHE A 112 9.08 -23.28 -1.13
CA PHE A 112 7.79 -22.57 -1.14
C PHE A 112 7.82 -21.32 -2.02
N ILE A 113 8.64 -21.31 -3.08
CA ILE A 113 8.58 -20.30 -4.15
C ILE A 113 7.42 -20.60 -5.09
N VAL A 114 6.56 -19.63 -5.37
CA VAL A 114 5.49 -19.77 -6.40
C VAL A 114 6.15 -19.74 -7.78
N ASP A 115 6.33 -20.90 -8.40
CA ASP A 115 7.15 -21.10 -9.60
C ASP A 115 6.42 -21.70 -10.80
N ARG A 116 5.26 -22.36 -10.59
CA ARG A 116 4.45 -22.88 -11.71
C ARG A 116 3.71 -21.76 -12.43
N ALA A 117 3.29 -20.72 -11.73
CA ALA A 117 2.74 -19.50 -12.33
C ALA A 117 3.85 -18.62 -12.95
N HIS A 118 3.55 -18.05 -14.12
CA HIS A 118 4.42 -17.07 -14.78
C HIS A 118 4.64 -15.84 -13.87
N PRO A 119 5.87 -15.32 -13.70
CA PRO A 119 6.16 -14.23 -12.75
C PRO A 119 5.31 -12.96 -12.91
N GLY A 120 4.92 -12.61 -14.14
CA GLY A 120 3.98 -11.50 -14.36
C GLY A 120 2.57 -11.75 -13.77
N LEU A 121 2.11 -13.00 -13.72
CA LEU A 121 0.84 -13.35 -13.07
C LEU A 121 0.98 -13.36 -11.54
N VAL A 122 2.13 -13.81 -11.04
CA VAL A 122 2.48 -13.70 -9.63
C VAL A 122 2.47 -12.22 -9.21
N ASP A 123 3.03 -11.32 -10.03
CA ASP A 123 2.99 -9.88 -9.77
C ASP A 123 1.55 -9.34 -9.66
N LEU A 124 0.65 -9.74 -10.57
CA LEU A 124 -0.77 -9.40 -10.49
C LEU A 124 -1.42 -9.93 -9.21
N PHE A 125 -1.12 -11.17 -8.82
CA PHE A 125 -1.63 -11.77 -7.58
C PHE A 125 -1.10 -11.02 -6.35
N ILE A 126 0.18 -10.65 -6.32
CA ILE A 126 0.77 -9.84 -5.23
C ILE A 126 0.04 -8.51 -5.11
N ASN A 127 -0.24 -7.83 -6.22
CA ASN A 127 -0.99 -6.58 -6.21
C ASN A 127 -2.38 -6.76 -5.60
N GLN A 128 -3.09 -7.84 -5.93
CA GLN A 128 -4.38 -8.17 -5.31
C GLN A 128 -4.24 -8.45 -3.81
N ALA A 129 -3.32 -9.32 -3.40
CA ALA A 129 -3.13 -9.69 -2.00
C ALA A 129 -2.75 -8.50 -1.13
N ARG A 130 -1.85 -7.64 -1.62
CA ARG A 130 -1.47 -6.39 -0.96
C ARG A 130 -2.63 -5.41 -0.86
N ARG A 131 -3.45 -5.29 -1.91
CA ARG A 131 -4.67 -4.46 -1.89
C ARG A 131 -5.65 -4.96 -0.83
N GLU A 132 -5.94 -6.25 -0.80
CA GLU A 132 -6.82 -6.85 0.21
C GLU A 132 -6.30 -6.63 1.63
N TYR A 133 -4.98 -6.75 1.84
CA TYR A 133 -4.39 -6.46 3.15
C TYR A 133 -4.58 -5.00 3.54
N LEU A 134 -4.33 -4.05 2.61
CA LEU A 134 -4.55 -2.62 2.87
C LEU A 134 -6.00 -2.29 3.21
N LEU A 135 -6.98 -3.00 2.62
CA LEU A 135 -8.40 -2.82 2.96
C LEU A 135 -8.73 -3.18 4.41
N THR A 136 -7.94 -4.06 5.05
CA THR A 136 -8.09 -4.36 6.48
C THR A 136 -7.49 -3.31 7.40
N GLN A 137 -6.58 -2.46 6.87
CA GLN A 137 -5.86 -1.48 7.66
C GLN A 137 -6.62 -0.15 7.71
N PRO A 138 -6.59 0.57 8.85
CA PRO A 138 -7.17 1.90 8.93
C PRO A 138 -6.46 2.86 7.94
N LEU A 139 -7.17 3.88 7.46
CA LEU A 139 -6.54 4.90 6.62
C LEU A 139 -5.50 5.70 7.40
N THR A 140 -4.33 5.86 6.79
CA THR A 140 -3.29 6.75 7.29
C THR A 140 -3.49 8.15 6.73
N LYS A 141 -2.81 9.14 7.32
CA LYS A 141 -2.79 10.51 6.78
C LYS A 141 -2.18 10.56 5.37
N GLU A 142 -1.19 9.71 5.12
CA GLU A 142 -0.51 9.60 3.83
C GLU A 142 -1.43 9.00 2.76
N ASP A 143 -2.28 8.02 3.12
CA ASP A 143 -3.31 7.49 2.22
C ASP A 143 -4.28 8.58 1.77
N ILE A 144 -4.77 9.39 2.72
CA ILE A 144 -5.68 10.52 2.43
C ILE A 144 -4.98 11.56 1.54
N GLN A 145 -3.73 11.88 1.82
CA GLN A 145 -2.95 12.82 1.01
C GLN A 145 -2.69 12.29 -0.40
N SER A 146 -2.41 10.99 -0.54
CA SER A 146 -2.21 10.34 -1.82
C SER A 146 -3.50 10.33 -2.66
N GLU A 147 -4.64 10.09 -2.02
CA GLU A 147 -5.95 10.18 -2.67
C GLU A 147 -6.28 11.62 -3.10
N ALA A 148 -5.98 12.61 -2.25
CA ALA A 148 -6.12 14.02 -2.59
C ALA A 148 -5.28 14.40 -3.82
N ALA A 149 -4.01 13.95 -3.84
CA ALA A 149 -3.10 14.19 -4.96
C ALA A 149 -3.58 13.51 -6.25
N ARG A 150 -4.12 12.29 -6.14
CA ARG A 150 -4.70 11.55 -7.26
C ARG A 150 -5.91 12.28 -7.82
N LEU A 151 -6.83 12.74 -6.97
CA LEU A 151 -8.01 13.51 -7.39
C LEU A 151 -7.61 14.82 -8.05
N LEU A 152 -6.70 15.58 -7.43
CA LEU A 152 -6.20 16.83 -7.99
C LEU A 152 -5.61 16.61 -9.39
N ARG A 153 -4.74 15.62 -9.55
CA ARG A 153 -4.13 15.29 -10.86
C ARG A 153 -5.19 14.92 -11.89
N ARG A 154 -6.20 14.13 -11.53
CA ARG A 154 -7.29 13.78 -12.45
C ARG A 154 -8.09 15.02 -12.84
N LEU A 155 -8.47 15.84 -11.87
CA LEU A 155 -9.20 17.08 -12.13
C LEU A 155 -8.41 18.03 -13.02
N GLN A 156 -7.09 18.13 -12.87
CA GLN A 156 -6.21 18.97 -13.69
C GLN A 156 -5.99 18.41 -15.11
N ALA A 157 -5.93 17.08 -15.26
CA ALA A 157 -5.67 16.45 -16.55
C ALA A 157 -6.84 16.60 -17.55
N GLU A 158 -8.06 16.82 -17.06
CA GLU A 158 -9.22 17.03 -17.92
C GLU A 158 -9.12 18.37 -18.66
N ARG A 159 -9.29 18.34 -19.99
CA ARG A 159 -9.25 19.55 -20.83
C ARG A 159 -10.58 20.29 -20.83
N GLU A 160 -11.69 19.56 -20.83
CA GLU A 160 -13.04 20.09 -20.88
C GLU A 160 -13.90 19.51 -19.74
N PRO A 161 -14.97 20.22 -19.33
CA PRO A 161 -15.87 19.73 -18.30
C PRO A 161 -16.48 18.38 -18.68
N ASN A 162 -16.17 17.34 -17.91
CA ASN A 162 -16.57 15.96 -18.19
C ASN A 162 -17.84 15.51 -17.43
N SER A 163 -18.49 16.40 -16.66
CA SER A 163 -19.80 16.10 -16.06
C SER A 163 -20.89 15.90 -17.12
N PRO A 164 -21.97 15.13 -16.82
CA PRO A 164 -23.07 14.92 -17.77
C PRO A 164 -23.71 16.21 -18.33
N GLY A 165 -23.71 17.29 -17.54
CA GLY A 165 -24.22 18.61 -17.95
C GLY A 165 -23.17 19.54 -18.57
N GLY A 166 -21.90 19.14 -18.71
CA GLY A 166 -20.83 19.97 -19.26
C GLY A 166 -20.48 21.23 -18.44
N THR A 167 -20.90 21.29 -17.18
CA THR A 167 -20.73 22.47 -16.30
C THR A 167 -19.63 22.31 -15.27
N HIS A 168 -19.28 21.07 -14.93
CA HIS A 168 -18.30 20.73 -13.91
C HIS A 168 -17.23 19.78 -14.45
N PHE A 169 -16.04 19.89 -13.88
CA PHE A 169 -15.05 18.82 -13.93
C PHE A 169 -15.34 17.84 -12.80
N MET A 170 -15.22 16.55 -13.09
CA MET A 170 -15.47 15.47 -12.15
C MET A 170 -14.29 14.49 -12.09
N ALA A 171 -13.99 14.02 -10.89
CA ALA A 171 -13.06 12.93 -10.66
C ALA A 171 -13.65 11.93 -9.65
N GLN A 172 -13.66 10.65 -10.01
CA GLN A 172 -14.14 9.59 -9.12
C GLN A 172 -13.14 9.37 -7.97
N LEU A 173 -13.66 9.32 -6.74
CA LEU A 173 -12.91 8.88 -5.57
C LEU A 173 -12.56 7.39 -5.69
N SER A 174 -11.42 7.01 -5.14
CA SER A 174 -10.94 5.63 -5.21
C SER A 174 -11.92 4.71 -4.48
N PRO A 175 -12.43 3.64 -5.13
CA PRO A 175 -13.26 2.65 -4.45
C PRO A 175 -12.59 2.09 -3.20
N ASP A 176 -11.27 1.85 -3.26
CA ASP A 176 -10.49 1.31 -2.13
C ASP A 176 -10.39 2.31 -0.98
N PHE A 177 -10.31 3.60 -1.31
CA PHE A 177 -10.38 4.66 -0.29
C PHE A 177 -11.75 4.66 0.37
N LEU A 178 -12.84 4.63 -0.42
CA LEU A 178 -14.20 4.66 0.10
C LEU A 178 -14.54 3.46 0.97
N LEU A 179 -14.01 2.28 0.65
CA LEU A 179 -14.20 1.07 1.47
C LEU A 179 -13.59 1.18 2.87
N ARG A 180 -12.55 2.01 3.04
CA ARG A 180 -11.85 2.22 4.33
C ARG A 180 -12.24 3.54 5.00
N ALA A 181 -12.76 4.51 4.26
CA ALA A 181 -12.91 5.89 4.72
C ALA A 181 -14.11 6.10 5.65
N SER A 182 -13.82 6.61 6.85
CA SER A 182 -14.84 7.19 7.71
C SER A 182 -15.26 8.57 7.20
N THR A 183 -16.39 9.10 7.69
CA THR A 183 -16.82 10.49 7.41
C THR A 183 -15.73 11.50 7.74
N LYS A 184 -14.99 11.30 8.85
CA LYS A 184 -13.88 12.19 9.25
C LYS A 184 -12.73 12.19 8.24
N ASP A 185 -12.47 11.05 7.60
CA ASP A 185 -11.40 10.96 6.61
C ASP A 185 -11.82 11.58 5.28
N GLN A 186 -13.11 11.51 4.94
CA GLN A 186 -13.67 12.24 3.81
C GLN A 186 -13.64 13.75 4.04
N ASP A 187 -13.94 14.23 5.25
CA ASP A 187 -13.82 15.66 5.60
C ASP A 187 -12.36 16.14 5.51
N ARG A 188 -11.41 15.32 5.94
CA ARG A 188 -9.97 15.60 5.79
C ARG A 188 -9.56 15.67 4.33
N LEU A 189 -10.02 14.72 3.51
CA LEU A 189 -9.79 14.71 2.06
C LEU A 189 -10.36 15.98 1.41
N PHE A 190 -11.59 16.34 1.75
CA PHE A 190 -12.25 17.56 1.28
C PHE A 190 -11.45 18.81 1.65
N ALA A 191 -10.97 18.90 2.89
CA ALA A 191 -10.20 20.04 3.37
C ALA A 191 -8.82 20.20 2.68
N MET A 192 -8.21 19.12 2.18
CA MET A 192 -6.92 19.14 1.48
C MET A 192 -7.03 19.69 0.05
N LEU A 193 -8.20 19.59 -0.58
CA LEU A 193 -8.41 20.07 -1.94
C LEU A 193 -8.61 21.60 -1.94
N PRO A 194 -7.94 22.34 -2.84
CA PRO A 194 -7.89 23.80 -2.79
C PRO A 194 -9.13 24.50 -3.40
N PHE A 195 -10.21 23.78 -3.67
CA PHE A 195 -11.34 24.29 -4.44
C PHE A 195 -12.50 24.77 -3.55
N LYS A 196 -13.05 25.95 -3.86
CA LYS A 196 -14.20 26.57 -3.20
C LYS A 196 -15.51 25.95 -3.66
N SER A 197 -15.62 25.56 -4.93
CA SER A 197 -16.83 24.93 -5.49
C SER A 197 -16.84 23.41 -5.33
N LEU A 198 -15.89 22.85 -4.57
CA LEU A 198 -15.79 21.41 -4.37
C LEU A 198 -17.05 20.84 -3.75
N THR A 199 -17.58 19.79 -4.36
CA THR A 199 -18.66 18.98 -3.78
C THR A 199 -18.41 17.51 -4.04
N PHE A 200 -18.81 16.65 -3.09
CA PHE A 200 -18.83 15.20 -3.28
C PHE A 200 -20.26 14.74 -3.49
N SER A 201 -20.52 14.02 -4.58
CA SER A 201 -21.87 13.51 -4.88
C SER A 201 -21.82 12.22 -5.70
N ALA A 202 -22.83 11.37 -5.50
CA ALA A 202 -23.05 10.20 -6.33
C ALA A 202 -23.81 10.59 -7.61
N LEU A 203 -23.64 9.80 -8.66
CA LEU A 203 -24.36 9.98 -9.92
C LEU A 203 -25.41 8.88 -10.07
N LYS A 204 -26.58 9.21 -10.62
CA LYS A 204 -27.65 8.22 -10.88
C LYS A 204 -27.19 7.14 -11.87
N ASP A 205 -26.45 7.55 -12.90
CA ASP A 205 -26.06 6.68 -14.01
C ASP A 205 -24.71 5.99 -13.79
N ARG A 206 -23.98 6.30 -12.70
CA ARG A 206 -22.63 5.79 -12.43
C ARG A 206 -22.42 5.48 -10.96
N LYS A 207 -21.98 4.26 -10.67
CA LYS A 207 -21.64 3.82 -9.31
C LYS A 207 -20.40 4.56 -8.79
N GLY A 208 -20.45 4.97 -7.52
CA GLY A 208 -19.33 5.57 -6.79
C GLY A 208 -19.58 7.02 -6.40
N LEU A 209 -18.60 7.58 -5.67
CA LEU A 209 -18.60 8.96 -5.23
C LEU A 209 -17.67 9.78 -6.11
N PHE A 210 -18.11 10.95 -6.53
CA PHE A 210 -17.38 11.83 -7.44
C PHE A 210 -17.16 13.19 -6.80
N ALA A 211 -15.97 13.74 -7.00
CA ALA A 211 -15.64 15.12 -6.68
C ALA A 211 -15.95 16.02 -7.87
N PHE A 212 -16.70 17.09 -7.65
CA PHE A 212 -17.08 18.07 -8.67
C PHE A 212 -16.48 19.43 -8.35
N ILE A 213 -16.02 20.12 -9.39
CA ILE A 213 -15.61 21.53 -9.34
C ILE A 213 -16.19 22.24 -10.57
N ARG A 214 -16.58 23.50 -10.42
CA ARG A 214 -17.14 24.28 -11.53
C ARG A 214 -16.08 24.53 -12.61
N LYS A 215 -16.54 24.66 -13.86
CA LYS A 215 -15.65 24.90 -15.01
C LYS A 215 -14.86 26.22 -14.96
N ASP A 216 -15.37 27.22 -14.24
CA ASP A 216 -14.80 28.55 -14.09
C ASP A 216 -13.79 28.65 -12.93
N GLU A 217 -13.65 27.61 -12.10
CA GLU A 217 -12.69 27.60 -11.00
C GLU A 217 -11.27 27.24 -11.47
N ASN A 218 -10.25 27.96 -10.95
CA ASN A 218 -8.85 27.67 -11.24
C ASN A 218 -8.43 26.30 -10.67
N ARG A 219 -8.03 25.39 -11.56
CA ARG A 219 -7.64 24.00 -11.25
C ARG A 219 -6.16 23.82 -10.99
N ASP A 220 -5.31 24.76 -11.39
CA ASP A 220 -3.85 24.66 -11.30
C ASP A 220 -3.29 24.99 -9.91
N GLN A 221 -4.16 24.94 -8.90
CA GLN A 221 -3.79 25.18 -7.52
C GLN A 221 -3.14 23.93 -6.90
N PRO A 222 -2.07 24.09 -6.09
CA PRO A 222 -1.47 22.97 -5.38
C PRO A 222 -2.37 22.49 -4.24
N LEU A 223 -2.15 21.25 -3.78
CA LEU A 223 -2.80 20.74 -2.58
C LEU A 223 -2.54 21.65 -1.38
N ARG A 224 -3.54 21.76 -0.50
CA ARG A 224 -3.36 22.46 0.78
C ARG A 224 -2.46 21.61 1.66
N LEU A 225 -1.31 22.19 2.05
CA LEU A 225 -0.41 21.55 2.99
C LEU A 225 -1.10 21.39 4.35
N PRO A 226 -0.91 20.24 5.03
CA PRO A 226 -1.36 20.08 6.41
C PRO A 226 -0.77 21.20 7.26
N LYS A 227 -1.61 21.93 8.01
CA LYS A 227 -1.12 22.96 8.94
C LYS A 227 -0.15 22.28 9.92
N PRO A 228 1.11 22.74 10.05
CA PRO A 228 2.05 22.14 10.99
C PRO A 228 1.48 22.27 12.40
N SER A 229 1.52 21.17 13.15
CA SER A 229 1.07 21.14 14.54
C SER A 229 1.80 22.22 15.34
N VAL A 230 1.09 22.93 16.23
CA VAL A 230 1.61 24.05 17.04
C VAL A 230 2.92 23.69 17.74
N ARG A 231 3.12 22.42 18.13
CA ARG A 231 4.39 21.91 18.69
C ARG A 231 5.60 22.03 17.74
N LYS A 232 5.46 21.68 16.46
CA LYS A 232 6.55 21.85 15.47
C LYS A 232 6.88 23.33 15.23
N LYS A 233 5.87 24.21 15.29
CA LYS A 233 6.08 25.67 15.27
C LYS A 233 6.78 26.19 16.53
N LEU A 234 6.47 25.62 17.70
CA LEU A 234 7.14 25.97 18.95
C LEU A 234 8.61 25.51 18.95
N GLU A 235 8.90 24.34 18.39
CA GLU A 235 10.27 23.83 18.26
C GLU A 235 11.09 24.64 17.24
N SER A 236 10.52 25.01 16.08
CA SER A 236 11.22 25.87 15.10
C SER A 236 11.49 27.28 15.62
N ASN A 237 10.64 27.81 16.51
CA ASN A 237 10.85 29.12 17.13
C ASN A 237 11.92 29.08 18.25
N ARG A 238 12.28 27.90 18.77
CA ARG A 238 13.37 27.75 19.76
C ARG A 238 14.76 27.68 19.12
N THR A 239 14.84 27.35 17.83
CA THR A 239 16.09 27.24 17.07
C THR A 239 16.44 28.48 16.24
N ALA A 240 15.67 29.57 16.35
CA ALA A 240 16.06 30.85 15.75
C ALA A 240 17.24 31.46 16.54
N PRO A 241 18.41 31.70 15.92
CA PRO A 241 19.53 32.33 16.61
C PRO A 241 19.18 33.78 16.96
N THR A 242 19.50 34.16 18.20
CA THR A 242 19.27 35.51 18.75
C THR A 242 20.09 36.53 17.95
N PRO A 243 19.55 37.70 17.58
CA PRO A 243 20.31 38.73 16.87
C PRO A 243 21.45 39.27 17.75
N PRO A 244 22.61 39.61 17.16
CA PRO A 244 23.77 40.06 17.92
C PRO A 244 23.50 41.44 18.54
N THR A 245 23.78 41.56 19.83
CA THR A 245 23.71 42.81 20.59
C THR A 245 24.82 43.76 20.14
N THR A 246 24.43 44.88 19.55
CA THR A 246 25.32 46.01 19.24
C THR A 246 25.84 46.63 20.53
N LYS A 247 27.15 46.50 20.77
CA LYS A 247 27.86 47.26 21.81
C LYS A 247 27.86 48.74 21.42
N ARG A 248 27.34 49.59 22.30
CA ARG A 248 27.54 51.05 22.24
C ARG A 248 28.85 51.36 22.95
N ASP A 249 29.82 51.89 22.23
CA ASP A 249 31.04 52.45 22.79
C ASP A 249 30.72 53.72 23.61
N ALA A 250 31.29 53.80 24.81
CA ALA A 250 31.31 55.01 25.62
C ALA A 250 32.64 55.77 25.37
N PRO A 251 32.63 57.11 25.35
CA PRO A 251 33.83 57.89 25.02
C PRO A 251 34.70 58.09 26.27
N GLU A 252 36.01 57.84 26.15
CA GLU A 252 37.00 58.25 27.14
C GLU A 252 37.43 59.72 26.92
N ARG A 253 37.61 60.42 28.03
CA ARG A 253 38.29 61.72 28.16
C ARG A 253 39.71 61.48 28.66
#